data_AF-A0AAQ3K228-F1
#
_entry.id   AF-A0AAQ3K228-F1
#
_cell.length_a   1.000
_cell.length_b   1.000
_cell.length_c   1.000
_cell.angle_alpha   90.00
_cell.angle_beta   90.00
_cell.angle_gamma   90.00
#
_symmetry.space_group_name_H-M   'P 1'
#
loop_
_entity.id
_entity.type
_entity.pdbx_description
1 polymer ?
#
loop_
_entity_poly.entity_id
_entity_poly.type
_entity_poly.pdbx_seq_one_letter_code
_entity_poly.pdbx_strand_id
1 'polypeptide(L)'
;MFSKLFRECSSGSPISPTDKLKQALETLEEKEVALQKKISIEVHRAKVFTRANNKQAALECLKRKKYYEGKMKQLVNFQLRVRNQEQKLPKTVN
;
A
#
# COMPACT_ATOMS: atom_id res chain seq x y z
N MET A 1 22.87 -20.22 8.96
CA MET A 1 23.68 -19.29 8.13
C MET A 1 22.76 -18.31 7.40
N PHE A 2 22.25 -17.26 8.06
CA PHE A 2 21.30 -16.29 7.47
C PHE A 2 21.58 -14.82 7.85
N SER A 3 22.82 -14.49 8.18
CA SER A 3 23.21 -13.16 8.68
C SER A 3 23.92 -12.27 7.64
N LYS A 4 23.87 -12.61 6.34
CA LYS A 4 24.64 -11.91 5.28
C LYS A 4 23.82 -11.29 4.14
N LEU A 5 22.51 -11.08 4.32
CA LEU A 5 21.67 -10.39 3.33
C LEU A 5 21.40 -8.91 3.63
N PHE A 6 21.95 -8.35 4.72
CA PHE A 6 22.01 -6.89 4.90
C PHE A 6 23.30 -6.35 4.26
N ARG A 7 23.33 -6.43 2.93
CA ARG A 7 24.32 -5.74 2.10
C ARG A 7 23.93 -4.26 2.05
N GLU A 8 24.65 -3.46 2.83
CA GLU A 8 25.18 -2.15 2.49
C GLU A 8 24.41 -1.35 1.40
N CYS A 9 23.51 -0.46 1.84
CA CYS A 9 23.01 0.63 1.00
C CYS A 9 24.11 1.69 0.87
N SER A 10 24.97 1.59 -0.15
CA SER A 10 25.82 2.71 -0.55
C SER A 10 25.19 3.45 -1.73
N SER A 11 25.32 4.79 -1.68
CA SER A 11 25.01 5.80 -2.69
C SER A 11 23.53 6.15 -2.95
N GLY A 12 23.05 7.13 -2.20
CA GLY A 12 22.12 8.14 -2.70
C GLY A 12 22.57 9.47 -2.12
N SER A 13 22.53 10.55 -2.90
CA SER A 13 22.72 11.94 -2.45
C SER A 13 22.02 12.21 -1.11
N PRO A 14 22.39 13.24 -0.32
CA PRO A 14 21.64 13.61 0.87
C PRO A 14 20.26 14.13 0.47
N ILE A 15 19.35 13.21 0.12
CA ILE A 15 17.94 13.46 -0.09
C ILE A 15 17.46 13.98 1.26
N SER A 16 16.98 15.22 1.26
CA SER A 16 16.53 15.86 2.48
C SER A 16 15.49 14.95 3.16
N PRO A 17 15.41 14.91 4.50
CA PRO A 17 14.39 14.13 5.20
C PRO A 17 12.98 14.41 4.67
N THR A 18 12.72 15.64 4.24
CA THR A 18 11.50 16.10 3.58
C THR A 18 11.25 15.44 2.21
N ASP A 19 12.27 15.30 1.37
CA ASP A 19 12.12 14.68 0.04
C ASP A 19 11.88 13.18 0.15
N LYS A 20 12.49 12.51 1.15
CA LYS A 20 12.21 11.10 1.44
C LYS A 20 10.76 10.88 1.88
N LEU A 21 10.20 11.79 2.67
CA LEU A 21 8.80 11.74 3.09
C LEU A 21 7.85 11.95 1.92
N LYS A 22 8.14 12.92 1.03
CA LYS A 22 7.36 13.16 -0.19
C LYS A 22 7.35 11.94 -1.12
N GLN A 23 8.52 11.36 -1.39
CA GLN A 23 8.63 10.15 -2.22
C GLN A 23 7.87 8.96 -1.60
N ALA A 24 7.93 8.82 -0.26
CA ALA A 24 7.16 7.79 0.43
C ALA A 24 5.64 8.00 0.29
N LEU A 25 5.16 9.25 0.36
CA LEU A 25 3.75 9.58 0.15
C LEU A 25 3.27 9.25 -1.26
N GLU A 26 4.02 9.65 -2.29
CA GLU A 26 3.70 9.34 -3.69
C GLU A 26 3.61 7.82 -3.92
N THR A 27 4.59 7.08 -3.41
CA THR A 27 4.59 5.61 -3.50
C THR A 27 3.39 4.97 -2.78
N LEU A 28 2.92 5.56 -1.66
CA LEU A 28 1.76 5.06 -0.93
C LEU A 28 0.45 5.33 -1.69
N GLU A 29 0.33 6.51 -2.31
CA GLU A 29 -0.83 6.87 -3.12
C GLU A 29 -0.97 5.96 -4.34
N GLU A 30 0.12 5.68 -5.06
CA GLU A 30 0.13 4.72 -6.17
C GLU A 30 -0.31 3.31 -5.73
N LYS A 31 0.20 2.86 -4.56
CA LYS A 31 -0.18 1.56 -3.98
C LYS A 31 -1.65 1.53 -3.56
N GLU A 32 -2.19 2.62 -3.05
CA GLU A 32 -3.60 2.74 -2.70
C GLU A 32 -4.49 2.57 -3.94
N VAL A 33 -4.19 3.31 -5.00
CA VAL A 33 -4.92 3.22 -6.28
C VAL A 33 -4.84 1.80 -6.86
N ALA A 34 -3.66 1.18 -6.82
CA ALA A 34 -3.48 -0.19 -7.29
C ALA A 34 -4.30 -1.21 -6.46
N LEU A 35 -4.36 -1.05 -5.13
CA LEU A 35 -5.15 -1.91 -4.26
C LEU A 35 -6.66 -1.72 -4.47
N GLN A 36 -7.12 -0.47 -4.63
CA GLN A 36 -8.52 -0.17 -4.94
C GLN A 36 -8.94 -0.83 -6.28
N LYS A 37 -8.11 -0.71 -7.32
CA LYS A 37 -8.35 -1.38 -8.62
C LYS A 37 -8.46 -2.90 -8.46
N LYS A 38 -7.57 -3.52 -7.67
CA LYS A 38 -7.61 -4.98 -7.39
C LYS A 38 -8.89 -5.39 -6.65
N ILE A 39 -9.32 -4.61 -5.66
CA ILE A 39 -10.58 -4.87 -4.94
C ILE A 39 -11.77 -4.82 -5.89
N SER A 40 -11.84 -3.81 -6.75
CA SER A 40 -12.91 -3.69 -7.75
C SER A 40 -12.95 -4.88 -8.72
N ILE A 41 -11.78 -5.36 -9.16
CA ILE A 41 -11.67 -6.56 -10.00
C ILE A 41 -12.19 -7.80 -9.27
N GLU A 42 -11.78 -8.03 -8.01
CA GLU A 42 -12.22 -9.19 -7.24
C GLU A 42 -13.73 -9.14 -6.94
N VAL A 43 -14.29 -7.95 -6.70
CA VAL A 43 -15.75 -7.76 -6.57
C VAL A 43 -16.47 -8.11 -7.87
N HIS A 44 -15.96 -7.66 -9.02
CA HIS A 44 -16.54 -7.99 -10.31
C HIS A 44 -16.48 -9.49 -10.58
N ARG A 45 -15.33 -10.13 -10.35
CA ARG A 45 -15.15 -11.58 -10.48
C ARG A 45 -16.09 -12.36 -9.57
N ALA A 46 -16.24 -11.96 -8.32
CA ALA A 46 -17.18 -12.59 -7.40
C ALA A 46 -18.62 -12.54 -7.94
N LYS A 47 -19.07 -11.41 -8.51
CA LYS A 47 -20.39 -11.29 -9.15
C LYS A 47 -20.55 -12.23 -10.34
N VAL A 48 -19.53 -12.36 -11.18
CA VAL A 48 -19.54 -13.27 -12.34
C VAL A 48 -19.65 -14.73 -11.87
N PHE A 49 -18.85 -15.15 -10.88
CA PHE A 49 -18.89 -16.52 -10.38
C PHE A 49 -20.19 -16.87 -9.64
N THR A 50 -20.78 -15.90 -8.92
CA THR A 50 -22.12 -16.08 -8.32
C THR A 50 -23.19 -16.31 -9.40
N ARG A 51 -23.15 -15.57 -10.52
CA ARG A 51 -24.07 -15.77 -11.65
C ARG A 51 -23.85 -17.12 -12.35
N ALA A 52 -22.61 -17.59 -12.40
CA ALA A 52 -22.26 -18.90 -12.94
C ALA A 52 -22.50 -20.06 -11.95
N ASN A 53 -23.15 -19.83 -10.80
CA ASN A 53 -23.35 -20.81 -9.72
C ASN A 53 -22.06 -21.44 -9.15
N ASN A 54 -20.90 -20.85 -9.42
CA ASN A 54 -19.62 -21.32 -8.90
C ASN A 54 -19.33 -20.70 -7.52
N LYS A 55 -19.93 -21.31 -6.49
CA LYS A 55 -19.85 -20.84 -5.09
C LYS A 55 -18.43 -20.85 -4.53
N GLN A 56 -17.60 -21.83 -4.92
CA GLN A 56 -16.22 -21.93 -4.43
C GLN A 56 -15.35 -20.79 -4.97
N ALA A 57 -15.41 -20.53 -6.28
CA ALA A 57 -14.65 -19.44 -6.90
C ALA A 57 -15.11 -18.06 -6.38
N ALA A 58 -16.42 -17.88 -6.16
CA ALA A 58 -16.97 -16.67 -5.56
C ALA A 58 -16.43 -16.43 -4.14
N LEU A 59 -16.39 -17.48 -3.31
CA LEU A 59 -15.85 -17.40 -1.95
C LEU A 59 -14.36 -17.05 -1.95
N GLU A 60 -13.59 -17.60 -2.89
CA GLU A 60 -12.17 -17.27 -3.01
C GLU A 60 -11.94 -15.81 -3.40
N CYS A 61 -12.72 -15.27 -4.35
CA CYS A 61 -12.69 -13.85 -4.71
C CYS A 61 -13.00 -12.95 -3.50
N LEU A 62 -13.96 -13.35 -2.66
CA LEU A 62 -14.28 -12.62 -1.42
C LEU A 62 -13.16 -12.69 -0.38
N LYS A 63 -12.46 -13.82 -0.25
CA LYS A 63 -11.26 -13.92 0.60
C LYS A 63 -10.14 -13.00 0.11
N ARG A 64 -9.89 -12.98 -1.21
CA ARG A 64 -8.89 -12.08 -1.83
C ARG A 64 -9.25 -10.61 -1.65
N LYS A 65 -10.53 -10.25 -1.82
CA LYS A 65 -11.06 -8.91 -1.49
C LYS A 65 -10.73 -8.51 -0.05
N LYS A 66 -11.07 -9.36 0.93
CA LYS A 66 -10.82 -9.09 2.35
C LYS A 66 -9.32 -8.93 2.66
N TYR A 67 -8.47 -9.70 1.98
CA TYR A 67 -7.02 -9.55 2.09
C TYR A 67 -6.54 -8.17 1.61
N TYR A 68 -7.00 -7.71 0.45
CA TYR A 68 -6.65 -6.38 -0.08
C TYR A 68 -7.21 -5.24 0.77
N GLU A 69 -8.42 -5.38 1.32
CA GLU A 69 -8.97 -4.42 2.29
C GLU A 69 -8.11 -4.33 3.57
N GLY A 70 -7.60 -5.47 4.05
CA GLY A 70 -6.65 -5.50 5.16
C GLY A 70 -5.35 -4.74 4.83
N LYS A 71 -4.83 -4.92 3.61
CA LYS A 71 -3.66 -4.17 3.13
C LYS A 71 -3.93 -2.67 3.00
N MET A 72 -5.12 -2.27 2.54
CA MET A 72 -5.51 -0.85 2.52
C MET A 72 -5.55 -0.25 3.93
N LYS A 73 -6.12 -0.96 4.92
CA LYS A 73 -6.13 -0.48 6.31
C LYS A 73 -4.72 -0.25 6.86
N GLN A 74 -3.80 -1.18 6.56
CA GLN A 74 -2.39 -1.01 6.94
C GLN A 74 -1.75 0.20 6.25
N LEU A 75 -2.08 0.43 4.98
CA LEU A 75 -1.58 1.55 4.20
C LEU A 75 -2.08 2.90 4.76
N VAL A 76 -3.36 3.00 5.13
CA VAL A 76 -3.93 4.19 5.80
C VAL A 76 -3.21 4.49 7.13
N ASN A 77 -2.94 3.46 7.94
CA ASN A 77 -2.18 3.64 9.18
C ASN A 77 -0.75 4.15 8.92
N PHE A 78 -0.13 3.70 7.82
CA PHE A 78 1.21 4.14 7.44
C PHE A 78 1.19 5.58 6.91
N GLN A 79 0.23 5.95 6.06
CA GLN A 79 0.01 7.34 5.62
C GLN A 79 -0.15 8.27 6.83
N LEU A 80 -0.98 7.91 7.83
CA LEU A 80 -1.16 8.70 9.04
C LEU A 80 0.16 8.92 9.79
N ARG A 81 1.00 7.89 9.92
CA ARG A 81 2.32 8.00 10.56
C ARG A 81 3.26 8.92 9.80
N VAL A 82 3.29 8.81 8.47
CA VAL A 82 4.12 9.66 7.61
C VAL A 82 3.67 11.12 7.68
N ARG A 83 2.36 11.38 7.62
CA ARG A 83 1.79 12.72 7.77
C ARG A 83 2.06 13.33 9.15
N ASN A 84 1.98 12.54 10.21
CA ASN A 84 2.34 12.98 11.56
C ASN A 84 3.84 13.32 11.67
N GLN A 85 4.71 12.60 10.95
CA GLN A 85 6.14 12.90 10.89
C GLN A 85 6.41 14.17 10.08
N GLU A 86 5.70 14.36 8.97
CA GLU A 86 5.74 15.58 8.14
C GLU A 86 5.33 16.82 8.96
N GLN A 87 4.27 16.72 9.77
CA GLN A 87 3.79 17.82 10.61
C GLN A 87 4.77 18.23 11.71
N LYS A 88 5.58 17.29 12.23
CA LYS A 88 6.58 17.56 13.27
C LYS A 88 7.82 18.29 12.75
N LEU A 89 8.04 18.31 11.43
CA LEU A 89 9.12 19.09 10.85
C LEU A 89 8.70 20.57 10.82
N PRO A 90 9.58 21.50 11.19
CA PRO A 90 9.29 22.91 11.07
C PRO A 90 8.97 23.18 9.60
N LYS A 91 7.77 23.71 9.31
CA LYS A 91 7.45 24.25 8.00
C LYS A 91 8.43 25.41 7.80
N THR A 92 9.49 25.20 7.02
CA THR A 92 10.32 26.29 6.53
C THR A 92 9.43 27.13 5.63
N VAL A 93 8.83 28.15 6.24
CA VAL A 93 8.20 29.29 5.56
C VAL A 93 9.34 29.98 4.82
N ASN A 94 9.39 29.77 3.50
CA ASN A 94 10.08 30.66 2.57
C ASN A 94 9.01 31.47 1.85
#